data_AF-A0A367M8S9-F1
#
_entry.id   AF-A0A367M8S9-F1
#
_cell.length_a   1.000
_cell.length_b   1.000
_cell.length_c   1.000
_cell.angle_alpha   90.00
_cell.angle_beta   90.00
_cell.angle_gamma   90.00
#
_symmetry.space_group_name_H-M   'P 1'
#
loop_
_entity.id
_entity.type
_entity.pdbx_description
1 polymer ?
#
loop_
_entity_poly.entity_id
_entity_poly.type
_entity_poly.pdbx_seq_one_letter_code
_entity_poly.pdbx_strand_id
1 'polypeptide(L)'
;KADAELDALAELIASGLSGSGHVLLEVVAFARIGDGQEVFPSQELILDKGDKKGQKSKTLYSVRDAAAIHSQKIGNALRTIDTWYPDEDGLGPIAVEPYGSVTSQGKAYRQPKQKLDFYTLLDNWVLRDEAPAVEQQHYVIANLIRGGVFGEAEEK
;
A
#
# COMPACT_ATOMS: atom_id res chain seq x y z
N LYS A 1 19.25 16.39 11.56
CA LYS A 1 19.68 15.31 12.48
C LYS A 1 18.66 14.21 12.28
N ALA A 2 19.06 13.03 11.78
CA ALA A 2 18.14 11.90 11.73
C ALA A 2 17.63 11.66 13.17
N ASP A 3 16.34 11.38 13.27
CA ASP A 3 15.65 11.24 14.55
C ASP A 3 15.99 9.84 15.10
N ALA A 4 16.70 9.78 16.25
CA ALA A 4 17.20 8.53 16.79
C ALA A 4 16.09 7.52 17.09
N GLU A 5 14.89 8.00 17.40
CA GLU A 5 13.72 7.14 17.60
C GLU A 5 13.18 6.58 16.27
N LEU A 6 13.23 7.39 15.20
CA LEU A 6 12.89 6.95 13.85
C LEU A 6 13.88 5.90 13.33
N ASP A 7 15.18 6.12 13.53
CA ASP A 7 16.22 5.19 13.12
C ASP A 7 16.06 3.85 13.87
N ALA A 8 15.79 3.88 15.18
CA ALA A 8 15.53 2.69 15.97
C ALA A 8 14.28 1.92 15.50
N LEU A 9 13.20 2.62 15.13
CA LEU A 9 12.00 2.00 14.57
C LEU A 9 12.28 1.36 13.19
N ALA A 10 13.04 2.05 12.33
CA ALA A 10 13.41 1.54 11.02
C ALA A 10 14.28 0.27 11.12
N GLU A 11 15.28 0.28 12.00
CA GLU A 11 16.12 -0.88 12.29
C GLU A 11 15.29 -2.06 12.83
N LEU A 12 14.34 -1.80 13.72
CA LEU A 12 13.46 -2.83 14.25
C LEU A 12 12.61 -3.48 13.15
N ILE A 13 11.99 -2.69 12.28
CA ILE A 13 11.22 -3.21 11.13
C ILE A 13 12.12 -4.03 10.21
N ALA A 14 13.32 -3.55 9.88
CA ALA A 14 14.28 -4.25 9.04
C ALA A 14 14.74 -5.59 9.68
N SER A 15 14.93 -5.63 11.01
CA SER A 15 15.27 -6.86 11.72
C SER A 15 14.16 -7.92 11.62
N GLY A 16 12.90 -7.50 11.66
CA GLY A 16 11.75 -8.39 11.45
C GLY A 16 11.67 -8.93 10.03
N LEU A 17 11.83 -8.05 9.04
CA LEU A 17 11.79 -8.43 7.62
C LEU A 17 12.95 -9.34 7.21
N SER A 18 14.12 -9.19 7.84
CA SER A 18 15.28 -10.06 7.61
C SER A 18 15.19 -11.42 8.33
N GLY A 19 14.17 -11.64 9.17
CA GLY A 19 14.02 -12.87 9.95
C GLY A 19 14.96 -12.96 11.16
N SER A 20 15.63 -11.86 11.53
CA SER A 20 16.55 -11.81 12.67
C SER A 20 15.82 -11.83 14.02
N GLY A 21 14.52 -11.56 14.04
CA GLY A 21 13.68 -11.60 15.23
C GLY A 21 12.19 -11.47 14.90
N HIS A 22 11.34 -11.77 15.89
CA HIS A 22 9.91 -11.53 15.81
C HIS A 22 9.58 -10.10 16.25
N VAL A 23 8.87 -9.35 15.42
CA VAL A 23 8.51 -7.95 15.68
C VAL A 23 6.99 -7.81 15.78
N LEU A 24 6.53 -7.28 16.92
CA LEU A 24 5.14 -6.91 17.16
C LEU A 24 5.13 -5.49 17.72
N LEU A 25 4.40 -4.59 17.04
CA LEU A 25 4.30 -3.18 17.40
C LEU A 25 2.88 -2.82 17.80
N GLU A 26 2.75 -2.06 18.89
CA GLU A 26 1.53 -1.37 19.25
C GLU A 26 1.70 0.11 18.94
N VAL A 27 0.79 0.67 18.14
CA VAL A 27 0.84 2.07 17.71
C VAL A 27 -0.38 2.79 18.26
N VAL A 28 -0.15 3.80 19.10
CA VAL A 28 -1.19 4.66 19.66
C VAL A 28 -1.01 6.06 19.10
N ALA A 29 -2.01 6.55 18.37
CA ALA A 29 -2.00 7.88 17.76
C ALA A 29 -3.08 8.77 18.38
N PHE A 30 -2.73 10.02 18.65
CA PHE A 30 -3.65 11.04 19.15
C PHE A 30 -3.76 12.18 18.13
N ALA A 31 -4.99 12.63 17.87
CA ALA A 31 -5.24 13.77 17.00
C ALA A 31 -6.13 14.79 17.73
N ARG A 32 -5.65 16.04 17.84
CA ARG A 32 -6.43 17.15 18.38
C ARG A 32 -7.24 17.78 17.25
N ILE A 33 -8.50 17.40 17.13
CA ILE A 33 -9.41 17.91 16.09
C ILE A 33 -10.32 19.04 16.59
N GLY A 34 -10.65 19.06 17.89
CA GLY A 34 -11.57 20.02 18.49
C GLY A 34 -12.93 19.39 18.83
N ASP A 35 -13.71 20.07 19.67
CA ASP A 35 -14.96 19.53 20.21
C ASP A 35 -16.03 19.40 19.12
N GLY A 36 -16.73 18.26 19.12
CA GLY A 36 -17.83 17.99 18.19
C GLY A 36 -17.41 17.76 16.73
N GLN A 37 -16.11 17.69 16.43
CA GLN A 37 -15.63 17.47 15.06
C GLN A 37 -15.91 16.05 14.56
N GLU A 38 -16.17 15.94 13.26
CA GLU A 38 -16.35 14.67 12.59
C GLU A 38 -15.04 13.87 12.55
N VAL A 39 -15.16 12.55 12.74
CA VAL A 39 -14.07 11.59 12.55
C VAL A 39 -14.33 10.77 11.29
N PHE A 40 -13.27 10.22 10.70
CA PHE A 40 -13.33 9.58 9.37
C PHE A 40 -12.92 8.09 9.39
N PRO A 41 -13.80 7.19 9.88
CA PRO A 41 -13.60 5.74 9.78
C PRO A 41 -13.59 5.24 8.32
N SER A 42 -13.24 3.97 8.13
CA SER A 42 -13.41 3.31 6.83
C SER A 42 -14.88 3.26 6.39
N GLN A 43 -15.12 3.17 5.09
CA GLN A 43 -16.46 3.01 4.51
C GLN A 43 -16.67 1.58 4.05
N GLU A 44 -17.86 1.04 4.29
CA GLU A 44 -18.32 -0.25 3.76
C GLU A 44 -19.07 -0.03 2.44
N LEU A 45 -18.66 -0.76 1.40
CA LEU A 45 -19.34 -0.76 0.11
C LEU A 45 -20.33 -1.95 0.06
N ILE A 46 -21.62 -1.64 0.13
CA ILE A 46 -22.70 -2.63 0.10
C ILE A 46 -23.53 -2.36 -1.15
N LEU A 47 -23.32 -3.18 -2.19
CA LEU A 47 -23.92 -2.98 -3.52
C LEU A 47 -25.37 -3.48 -3.60
N ASP A 48 -25.71 -4.58 -2.93
CA ASP A 48 -26.99 -5.26 -3.10
C ASP A 48 -28.06 -4.80 -2.08
N LYS A 49 -28.24 -3.48 -2.01
CA LYS A 49 -29.31 -2.87 -1.22
C LYS A 49 -30.51 -2.69 -2.16
N GLY A 50 -31.34 -3.73 -2.30
CA GLY A 50 -32.46 -3.72 -3.25
C GLY A 50 -33.37 -2.49 -3.14
N ASP A 51 -33.93 -2.01 -4.25
CA ASP A 51 -34.62 -0.71 -4.44
C ASP A 51 -35.77 -0.40 -3.47
N LYS A 52 -35.46 -0.09 -2.21
CA LYS A 52 -36.44 0.32 -1.19
C LYS A 52 -36.13 1.72 -0.69
N LYS A 53 -37.14 2.59 -0.80
CA LYS A 53 -37.14 3.97 -0.29
C LYS A 53 -36.74 3.97 1.20
N GLY A 54 -35.65 4.66 1.56
CA GLY A 54 -35.17 4.77 2.96
C GLY A 54 -33.85 4.06 3.30
N GLN A 55 -33.11 3.54 2.31
CA GLN A 55 -31.82 2.89 2.57
C GLN A 55 -30.68 3.87 2.86
N LYS A 56 -29.75 3.44 3.73
CA LYS A 56 -28.56 4.20 4.10
C LYS A 56 -27.60 4.31 2.91
N SER A 57 -27.34 5.54 2.47
CA SER A 57 -26.40 5.86 1.37
C SER A 57 -24.93 5.63 1.74
N LYS A 58 -24.59 5.75 3.04
CA LYS A 58 -23.24 5.52 3.56
C LYS A 58 -23.31 4.56 4.73
N THR A 59 -22.34 3.66 4.80
CA THR A 59 -22.18 2.74 5.94
C THR A 59 -20.71 2.78 6.31
N LEU A 60 -20.41 3.02 7.59
CA LEU A 60 -19.05 3.13 8.10
C LEU A 60 -18.64 1.81 8.75
N TYR A 61 -17.35 1.49 8.64
CA TYR A 61 -16.76 0.31 9.22
C TYR A 61 -16.68 0.45 10.74
N SER A 62 -17.02 -0.62 11.43
CA SER A 62 -16.94 -0.72 12.89
C SER A 62 -16.57 -2.14 13.30
N VAL A 63 -15.92 -2.26 14.46
CA VAL A 63 -15.57 -3.52 15.10
C VAL A 63 -16.05 -3.45 16.54
N ARG A 64 -16.90 -4.40 16.96
CA ARG A 64 -17.49 -4.43 18.31
C ARG A 64 -18.07 -3.07 18.72
N ASP A 65 -18.87 -2.49 17.81
CA ASP A 65 -19.55 -1.19 17.96
C ASP A 65 -18.64 0.05 18.08
N ALA A 66 -17.32 -0.10 17.90
CA ALA A 66 -16.38 1.02 17.78
C ALA A 66 -16.08 1.33 16.31
N ALA A 67 -16.10 2.61 15.93
CA ALA A 67 -15.72 3.04 14.59
C ALA A 67 -14.25 2.70 14.31
N ALA A 68 -13.95 2.15 13.14
CA ALA A 68 -12.64 1.59 12.84
C ALA A 68 -12.12 1.95 11.44
N ILE A 69 -10.80 1.87 11.26
CA ILE A 69 -10.15 1.91 9.96
C ILE A 69 -9.79 0.47 9.58
N HIS A 70 -10.06 0.11 8.32
CA HIS A 70 -9.71 -1.20 7.80
C HIS A 70 -8.20 -1.46 7.87
N SER A 71 -7.80 -2.68 8.21
CA SER A 71 -6.39 -3.07 8.30
C SER A 71 -5.65 -2.88 6.98
N GLN A 72 -6.28 -3.20 5.85
CA GLN A 72 -5.71 -2.98 4.51
C GLN A 72 -5.53 -1.50 4.17
N LYS A 73 -6.33 -0.60 4.76
CA LYS A 73 -6.19 0.85 4.55
C LYS A 73 -4.97 1.38 5.32
N ILE A 74 -4.73 0.87 6.52
CA ILE A 74 -3.48 1.12 7.26
C ILE A 74 -2.28 0.53 6.51
N GLY A 75 -2.38 -0.72 6.07
CA GLY A 75 -1.32 -1.37 5.29
C GLY A 75 -0.99 -0.64 3.99
N ASN A 76 -2.00 -0.12 3.28
CA ASN A 76 -1.80 0.73 2.11
C ASN A 76 -1.01 2.01 2.45
N ALA A 77 -1.34 2.68 3.56
CA ALA A 77 -0.61 3.85 4.02
C ALA A 77 0.85 3.54 4.40
N LEU A 78 1.10 2.41 5.08
CA LEU A 78 2.45 1.99 5.47
C LEU A 78 3.36 1.71 4.26
N ARG A 79 2.80 1.19 3.16
CA ARG A 79 3.55 0.90 1.93
C ARG A 79 3.51 2.04 0.89
N THR A 80 3.09 3.25 1.28
CA THR A 80 3.22 4.48 0.47
C THR A 80 4.66 4.95 0.49
N ILE A 81 5.52 4.18 -0.19
CA ILE A 81 6.98 4.34 -0.19
C ILE A 81 7.57 4.34 -1.60
N ASP A 82 6.79 4.06 -2.64
CA ASP A 82 7.30 4.04 -4.01
C ASP A 82 7.52 5.47 -4.50
N THR A 83 8.77 5.91 -4.45
CA THR A 83 9.25 7.16 -5.03
C THR A 83 10.13 6.90 -6.26
N TRP A 84 10.11 5.67 -6.79
CA TRP A 84 11.03 5.22 -7.84
C TRP A 84 10.35 5.08 -9.20
N TYR A 85 9.10 5.53 -9.31
CA TYR A 85 8.34 5.52 -10.56
C TYR A 85 8.58 6.83 -11.33
N PRO A 86 8.30 6.87 -12.64
CA PRO A 86 8.34 8.12 -13.40
C PRO A 86 7.27 9.11 -12.89
N ASP A 87 7.66 10.03 -12.01
CA ASP A 87 6.76 11.02 -11.40
C ASP A 87 6.65 12.29 -12.26
N GLU A 88 5.96 12.16 -13.40
CA GLU A 88 5.74 13.29 -14.33
C GLU A 88 4.86 14.40 -13.74
N ASP A 89 4.00 14.06 -12.78
CA ASP A 89 2.99 14.97 -12.22
C ASP A 89 3.38 15.53 -10.84
N GLY A 90 4.53 15.13 -10.27
CA GLY A 90 4.97 15.55 -8.94
C GLY A 90 4.05 15.08 -7.81
N LEU A 91 3.42 13.91 -7.95
CA LEU A 91 2.46 13.37 -6.97
C LEU A 91 3.15 12.98 -5.64
N GLY A 92 4.45 12.67 -5.67
CA GLY A 92 5.19 12.18 -4.51
C GLY A 92 5.02 10.66 -4.29
N PRO A 93 5.24 10.13 -3.09
CA PRO A 93 5.21 8.69 -2.86
C PRO A 93 3.83 8.09 -3.13
N ILE A 94 3.80 6.97 -3.85
CA ILE A 94 2.59 6.16 -4.05
C ILE A 94 2.69 4.84 -3.29
N ALA A 95 1.54 4.23 -3.02
CA ALA A 95 1.50 2.89 -2.45
C ALA A 95 2.08 1.88 -3.44
N VAL A 96 2.96 1.00 -2.97
CA VAL A 96 3.59 -0.03 -3.82
C VAL A 96 2.52 -0.97 -4.36
N GLU A 97 2.32 -0.97 -5.67
CA GLU A 97 1.40 -1.86 -6.39
C GLU A 97 2.10 -2.41 -7.63
N PRO A 98 1.74 -3.60 -8.16
CA PRO A 98 2.42 -4.21 -9.31
C PRO A 98 2.49 -3.35 -10.57
N TYR A 99 1.53 -2.43 -10.75
CA TYR A 99 1.48 -1.49 -11.87
C TYR A 99 1.56 -0.02 -11.43
N GLY A 100 1.89 0.25 -10.16
CA GLY A 100 1.89 1.61 -9.59
C GLY A 100 0.52 2.28 -9.74
N SER A 101 -0.56 1.55 -9.45
CA SER A 101 -1.93 2.03 -9.63
C SER A 101 -2.38 2.93 -8.48
N VAL A 102 -2.87 4.12 -8.79
CA VAL A 102 -3.47 5.06 -7.83
C VAL A 102 -4.95 5.21 -8.16
N THR A 103 -5.80 4.54 -7.37
CA THR A 103 -7.24 4.43 -7.67
C THR A 103 -7.97 5.77 -7.64
N SER A 104 -7.58 6.70 -6.76
CA SER A 104 -8.15 8.05 -6.69
C SER A 104 -7.90 8.88 -7.95
N GLN A 105 -6.82 8.60 -8.68
CA GLN A 105 -6.46 9.26 -9.94
C GLN A 105 -6.89 8.46 -11.17
N GLY A 106 -7.33 7.21 -11.01
CA GLY A 106 -7.62 6.31 -12.11
C GLY A 106 -6.42 6.05 -13.04
N LYS A 107 -5.18 6.18 -12.52
CA LYS A 107 -3.92 6.11 -13.30
C LYS A 107 -3.01 5.01 -12.78
N ALA A 108 -2.32 4.35 -13.71
CA ALA A 108 -1.20 3.45 -13.44
C ALA A 108 0.10 4.12 -13.89
N TYR A 109 1.03 4.31 -12.96
CA TYR A 109 2.29 5.03 -13.18
C TYR A 109 3.41 4.15 -13.71
N ARG A 110 3.29 2.82 -13.56
CA ARG A 110 4.26 1.84 -14.06
C ARG A 110 3.59 0.96 -15.10
N GLN A 111 3.31 1.55 -16.27
CA GLN A 111 2.61 0.82 -17.33
C GLN A 111 3.55 -0.23 -17.94
N PRO A 112 3.04 -1.43 -18.32
CA PRO A 112 3.86 -2.46 -18.94
C PRO A 112 4.63 -2.01 -20.19
N LYS A 113 4.07 -1.05 -20.93
CA LYS A 113 4.74 -0.42 -22.09
C LYS A 113 6.08 0.23 -21.73
N GLN A 114 6.23 0.73 -20.50
CA GLN A 114 7.46 1.33 -19.99
C GLN A 114 8.45 0.28 -19.48
N LYS A 115 8.04 -0.99 -19.34
CA LYS A 115 8.85 -2.09 -18.78
C LYS A 115 9.35 -1.82 -17.35
N LEU A 116 8.60 -1.04 -16.59
CA LEU A 116 8.89 -0.66 -15.19
C LEU A 116 7.83 -1.20 -14.22
N ASP A 117 6.91 -2.05 -14.70
CA ASP A 117 5.97 -2.78 -13.86
C ASP A 117 6.67 -3.97 -13.16
N PHE A 118 6.05 -4.46 -12.10
CA PHE A 118 6.60 -5.52 -11.27
C PHE A 118 6.91 -6.80 -12.04
N TYR A 119 6.03 -7.25 -12.94
CA TYR A 119 6.19 -8.52 -13.65
C TYR A 119 7.36 -8.43 -14.62
N THR A 120 7.40 -7.39 -15.46
CA THR A 120 8.51 -7.19 -16.40
C THR A 120 9.85 -7.09 -15.69
N LEU A 121 9.92 -6.36 -14.56
CA LEU A 121 11.15 -6.22 -13.78
C LEU A 121 11.57 -7.54 -13.13
N LEU A 122 10.63 -8.28 -12.54
CA LEU A 122 10.91 -9.56 -11.90
C LEU A 122 11.38 -10.60 -12.92
N ASP A 123 10.69 -10.72 -14.05
CA ASP A 123 11.02 -11.70 -15.10
C ASP A 123 12.39 -11.43 -15.71
N ASN A 124 12.69 -10.17 -16.06
CA ASN A 124 14.01 -9.82 -16.59
C ASN A 124 15.11 -10.12 -15.57
N TRP A 125 14.88 -9.78 -14.29
CA TRP A 125 15.89 -10.01 -13.26
C TRP A 125 16.11 -11.50 -12.99
N VAL A 126 15.05 -12.29 -12.85
CA VAL A 126 15.15 -13.68 -12.40
C VAL A 126 15.35 -14.67 -13.55
N LEU A 127 14.65 -14.49 -14.68
CA LEU A 127 14.69 -15.44 -15.79
C LEU A 127 15.78 -15.12 -16.82
N ARG A 128 16.17 -13.85 -16.92
CA ARG A 128 17.13 -13.36 -17.93
C ARG A 128 18.44 -12.84 -17.35
N ASP A 129 18.59 -12.86 -16.02
CA ASP A 129 19.77 -12.36 -15.32
C ASP A 129 20.07 -10.87 -15.63
N GLU A 130 19.02 -10.10 -15.95
CA GLU A 130 19.10 -8.67 -16.24
C GLU A 130 18.70 -7.87 -14.99
N ALA A 131 19.67 -7.67 -14.10
CA ALA A 131 19.43 -6.91 -12.86
C ALA A 131 19.03 -5.45 -13.16
N PRO A 132 17.90 -4.96 -12.62
CA PRO A 132 17.49 -3.58 -12.84
C PRO A 132 18.29 -2.63 -11.93
N ALA A 133 18.14 -1.32 -12.14
CA ALA A 133 18.70 -0.30 -11.25
C ALA A 133 18.25 -0.49 -9.79
N VAL A 134 19.08 -0.07 -8.83
CA VAL A 134 18.89 -0.31 -7.38
C VAL A 134 17.51 0.15 -6.89
N GLU A 135 17.04 1.29 -7.37
CA GLU A 135 15.74 1.86 -7.07
C GLU A 135 14.60 0.92 -7.49
N GLN A 136 14.74 0.26 -8.64
CA GLN A 136 13.77 -0.69 -9.14
C GLN A 136 13.87 -2.04 -8.41
N GLN A 137 15.06 -2.42 -7.93
CA GLN A 137 15.21 -3.57 -7.02
C GLN A 137 14.43 -3.33 -5.73
N HIS A 138 14.51 -2.13 -5.13
CA HIS A 138 13.70 -1.78 -3.96
C HIS A 138 12.20 -1.88 -4.25
N TYR A 139 11.74 -1.39 -5.40
CA TYR A 139 10.35 -1.54 -5.83
C TYR A 139 9.91 -3.01 -5.97
N VAL A 140 10.73 -3.86 -6.58
CA VAL A 140 10.44 -5.31 -6.73
C VAL A 140 10.36 -5.97 -5.35
N ILE A 141 11.34 -5.76 -4.48
CA ILE A 141 11.34 -6.33 -3.12
C ILE A 141 10.14 -5.81 -2.30
N ALA A 142 9.78 -4.54 -2.44
CA ALA A 142 8.60 -3.99 -1.75
C ALA A 142 7.28 -4.66 -2.20
N ASN A 143 7.16 -5.05 -3.48
CA ASN A 143 6.01 -5.84 -3.95
C ASN A 143 6.01 -7.25 -3.35
N LEU A 144 7.18 -7.88 -3.19
CA LEU A 144 7.28 -9.20 -2.53
C LEU A 144 6.88 -9.12 -1.04
N ILE A 145 7.28 -8.05 -0.34
CA ILE A 145 6.89 -7.81 1.06
C ILE A 145 5.37 -7.56 1.18
N ARG A 146 4.79 -6.76 0.28
CA ARG A 146 3.34 -6.57 0.18
C ARG A 146 2.63 -7.92 -0.04
N GLY A 147 3.23 -8.78 -0.86
CA GLY A 147 2.67 -10.05 -1.28
C GLY A 147 1.52 -9.88 -2.28
N GLY A 148 0.89 -11.00 -2.60
CA GLY A 148 -0.17 -11.11 -3.60
C GLY A 148 -0.12 -12.46 -4.29
N VAL A 149 -1.12 -12.72 -5.14
CA VAL A 149 -1.07 -13.85 -6.08
C VAL A 149 -0.49 -13.33 -7.38
N PHE A 150 0.75 -13.69 -7.68
CA PHE A 150 1.46 -13.32 -8.91
C PHE A 150 1.29 -14.43 -9.95
N GLY A 151 0.06 -14.56 -10.47
CA GLY A 151 -0.27 -15.57 -11.45
C GLY A 151 0.20 -15.16 -12.85
N GLU A 152 0.93 -16.05 -13.52
CA GLU A 152 1.16 -15.97 -14.95
C GLU A 152 -0.11 -16.47 -15.66
N ALA A 153 -0.62 -15.70 -16.63
CA ALA A 153 -1.65 -16.22 -17.51
C ALA A 153 -0.95 -17.15 -18.52
N GLU A 154 -1.29 -18.44 -18.54
CA GLU A 154 -0.93 -19.29 -19.67
C GLU A 154 -1.52 -18.65 -20.94
N GLU A 155 -0.67 -18.22 -21.86
CA GLU A 155 -1.12 -17.86 -23.20
C GLU A 155 -1.81 -19.09 -23.81
N LYS A 156 -3.09 -18.95 -24.16
CA LYS A 156 -3.82 -19.93 -24.97
C LYS A 156 -3.56 -19.72 -26.45
#